data_AF-Q21QQ3-F1
#
_entry.id   AF-Q21QQ3-F1
#
_cell.length_a   1.000
_cell.length_b   1.000
_cell.length_c   1.000
_cell.angle_alpha   90.00
_cell.angle_beta   90.00
_cell.angle_gamma   90.00
#
_symmetry.space_group_name_H-M   'P 1'
#
loop_
_entity.id
_entity.type
_entity.pdbx_description
1 polymer ?
#
loop_
_entity_poly.entity_id
_entity_poly.type
_entity_poly.pdbx_seq_one_letter_code
_entity_poly.pdbx_strand_id
1 'polypeptide(L)'
;MNRYQQLSALAAKYSQQFFEQQRLCRRRAVALIEAYAAYLECPLADIEQVELDGNLSPTDKRVPIDGKLPLVVDRDGYWHFCWRIHFDAGASQFSAHEHVVFAIRIDEDLLSIREDGEFTVKVSDLASAEPFFKHLFEKSLVGFGKSHGERTARIGFIGE
;
A
#
# COMPACT_ATOMS: atom_id res chain seq x y z
N MET A 1 40.13 20.55 6.13
CA MET A 1 38.71 20.53 5.75
C MET A 1 37.93 21.37 6.76
N ASN A 2 37.14 22.35 6.34
CA ASN A 2 36.43 23.26 7.25
C ASN A 2 35.09 22.67 7.74
N ARG A 3 34.48 23.27 8.78
CA ARG A 3 33.21 22.81 9.36
C ARG A 3 32.08 22.71 8.33
N TYR A 4 32.02 23.65 7.37
CA TYR A 4 31.03 23.63 6.30
C TYR A 4 31.18 22.42 5.37
N GLN A 5 32.42 22.11 4.95
CA GLN A 5 32.72 20.95 4.09
C GLN A 5 32.36 19.63 4.79
N GLN A 6 32.55 19.53 6.11
CA GLN A 6 32.13 18.37 6.90
C GLN A 6 30.62 18.20 6.92
N LEU A 7 29.88 19.28 7.19
CA LEU A 7 28.41 19.26 7.15
C LEU A 7 27.88 18.96 5.75
N SER A 8 28.48 19.53 4.71
CA SER A 8 28.11 19.27 3.32
C SER A 8 28.35 17.82 2.92
N ALA A 9 29.49 17.23 3.30
CA ALA A 9 29.78 15.83 3.02
C ALA A 9 28.83 14.88 3.76
N LEU A 10 28.49 15.17 5.01
CA LEU A 10 27.49 14.41 5.76
C LEU A 10 26.11 14.51 5.10
N ALA A 11 25.66 15.73 4.77
CA ALA A 11 24.38 15.96 4.10
C ALA A 11 24.29 15.20 2.75
N ALA A 12 25.36 15.23 1.96
CA ALA A 12 25.44 14.48 0.70
C ALA A 12 25.33 12.97 0.93
N LYS A 13 26.05 12.43 1.93
CA LYS A 13 25.99 11.00 2.28
C LYS A 13 24.58 10.58 2.73
N TYR A 14 23.95 11.36 3.61
CA TYR A 14 22.59 11.09 4.07
C TYR A 14 21.58 11.17 2.92
N SER A 15 21.71 12.16 2.05
CA SER A 15 20.84 12.29 0.87
C SER A 15 20.96 11.11 -0.08
N GLN A 16 22.19 10.65 -0.34
CA GLN A 16 22.42 9.47 -1.17
C GLN A 16 21.76 8.22 -0.55
N GLN A 17 21.99 7.96 0.73
CA GLN A 17 21.41 6.82 1.44
C GLN A 17 19.87 6.87 1.43
N PHE A 18 19.28 8.05 1.61
CA PHE A 18 17.84 8.24 1.53
C PHE A 18 17.26 7.87 0.17
N PHE A 19 17.87 8.33 -0.94
CA PHE A 19 17.40 8.01 -2.28
C PHE A 19 17.61 6.52 -2.64
N GLU A 20 18.67 5.89 -2.16
CA GLU A 20 18.90 4.45 -2.32
C GLU A 20 17.80 3.65 -1.62
N GLN A 21 17.47 3.99 -0.37
CA GLN A 21 16.38 3.37 0.38
C GLN A 21 15.02 3.61 -0.25
N GLN A 22 14.75 4.83 -0.71
CA GLN A 22 13.54 5.17 -1.44
C GLN A 22 13.34 4.29 -2.67
N ARG A 23 14.39 4.14 -3.50
CA ARG A 23 14.36 3.30 -4.70
C ARG A 23 14.18 1.82 -4.35
N LEU A 24 14.79 1.36 -3.27
CA LEU A 24 14.66 -0.02 -2.81
C LEU A 24 13.23 -0.32 -2.36
N CYS A 25 12.67 0.52 -1.48
CA CYS A 25 11.28 0.39 -1.01
C CYS A 25 10.30 0.46 -2.18
N ARG A 26 10.45 1.41 -3.11
CA ARG A 26 9.57 1.48 -4.29
C ARG A 26 9.56 0.17 -5.09
N ARG A 27 10.72 -0.40 -5.39
CA ARG A 27 10.80 -1.66 -6.14
C ARG A 27 10.12 -2.81 -5.39
N ARG A 28 10.24 -2.85 -4.06
CA ARG A 28 9.59 -3.88 -3.25
C ARG A 28 8.09 -3.70 -3.12
N ALA A 29 7.60 -2.47 -3.01
CA ALA A 29 6.16 -2.20 -3.02
C ALA A 29 5.51 -2.64 -4.35
N VAL A 30 6.17 -2.37 -5.49
CA VAL A 30 5.71 -2.86 -6.81
C VAL A 30 5.68 -4.38 -6.84
N ALA A 31 6.77 -5.05 -6.44
CA ALA A 31 6.81 -6.51 -6.43
C ALA A 31 5.76 -7.13 -5.48
N LEU A 32 5.48 -6.46 -4.36
CA LEU A 32 4.48 -6.92 -3.38
C LEU A 32 3.05 -6.82 -3.94
N ILE A 33 2.71 -5.72 -4.63
CA ILE A 33 1.39 -5.60 -5.26
C ILE A 33 1.24 -6.54 -6.46
N GLU A 34 2.31 -6.79 -7.22
CA GLU A 34 2.30 -7.78 -8.31
C GLU A 34 2.04 -9.19 -7.77
N ALA A 35 2.67 -9.53 -6.64
CA ALA A 35 2.42 -10.79 -5.95
C ALA A 35 0.99 -10.88 -5.39
N TYR A 36 0.45 -9.77 -4.87
CA TYR A 36 -0.94 -9.72 -4.42
C TYR A 36 -1.94 -9.86 -5.58
N ALA A 37 -1.67 -9.22 -6.72
CA ALA A 37 -2.47 -9.37 -7.94
C ALA A 37 -2.51 -10.84 -8.39
N ALA A 38 -1.35 -11.50 -8.39
CA ALA A 38 -1.25 -12.92 -8.70
C ALA A 38 -2.03 -13.79 -7.69
N TYR A 39 -1.97 -13.48 -6.39
CA TYR A 39 -2.75 -14.16 -5.35
C TYR A 39 -4.27 -14.02 -5.57
N LEU A 40 -4.73 -12.84 -6.02
CA LEU A 40 -6.13 -12.59 -6.36
C LEU A 40 -6.54 -13.12 -7.74
N GLU A 41 -5.59 -13.63 -8.54
CA GLU A 41 -5.77 -13.93 -9.96
C GLU A 41 -6.30 -12.72 -10.77
N CYS A 42 -5.92 -11.51 -10.33
CA CYS A 42 -6.37 -10.24 -10.89
C CYS A 42 -5.40 -9.72 -11.98
N PRO A 43 -5.91 -9.23 -13.13
CA PRO A 43 -5.06 -8.56 -14.12
C PRO A 43 -4.38 -7.31 -13.57
N LEU A 44 -3.07 -7.15 -13.82
CA LEU A 44 -2.33 -5.96 -13.38
C LEU A 44 -2.87 -4.64 -13.98
N ALA A 45 -3.58 -4.71 -15.11
CA ALA A 45 -4.23 -3.55 -15.72
C ALA A 45 -5.34 -2.95 -14.84
N ASP A 46 -5.88 -3.74 -13.90
CA ASP A 46 -6.94 -3.33 -12.97
C ASP A 46 -6.37 -2.74 -11.67
N ILE A 47 -5.05 -2.57 -11.60
CA ILE A 47 -4.36 -2.00 -10.43
C ILE A 47 -3.73 -0.66 -10.83
N GLU A 48 -4.00 0.37 -10.05
CA GLU A 48 -3.46 1.72 -10.24
C GLU A 48 -2.73 2.20 -8.99
N GLN A 49 -1.70 3.02 -9.17
CA GLN A 49 -1.09 3.72 -8.03
C GLN A 49 -1.86 5.00 -7.72
N VAL A 50 -1.99 5.30 -6.44
CA VAL A 50 -2.71 6.47 -5.94
C VAL A 50 -1.80 7.27 -5.02
N GLU A 51 -1.81 8.60 -5.18
CA GLU A 51 -1.09 9.50 -4.28
C GLU A 51 -1.76 9.55 -2.90
N LEU A 52 -0.96 9.53 -1.84
CA LEU A 52 -1.39 9.77 -0.47
C LEU A 52 -1.27 11.25 -0.11
N ASP A 53 -2.22 11.78 0.63
CA ASP A 53 -2.12 13.12 1.22
C ASP A 53 -1.24 13.14 2.49
N GLY A 54 -1.12 14.31 3.12
CA GLY A 54 -0.35 14.48 4.36
C GLY A 54 -0.90 13.73 5.57
N ASN A 55 -2.12 13.20 5.49
CA ASN A 55 -2.76 12.36 6.51
C ASN A 55 -2.76 10.87 6.11
N LEU A 56 -1.96 10.49 5.10
CA LEU A 56 -1.90 9.11 4.58
C LEU A 56 -3.24 8.61 4.02
N SER A 57 -4.11 9.53 3.60
CA SER A 57 -5.38 9.20 2.95
C SER A 57 -5.21 9.16 1.43
N PRO A 58 -5.84 8.20 0.72
CA PRO A 58 -5.82 8.17 -0.75
C PRO A 58 -6.42 9.45 -1.34
N THR A 59 -5.76 9.99 -2.35
CA THR A 59 -6.28 11.10 -3.17
C THR A 59 -6.88 10.57 -4.48
N ASP A 60 -7.51 11.42 -5.28
CA ASP A 60 -8.00 11.01 -6.61
C ASP A 60 -6.92 11.00 -7.69
N LYS A 61 -5.68 11.41 -7.36
CA LYS A 61 -4.59 11.51 -8.33
C LYS A 61 -3.97 10.13 -8.60
N ARG A 62 -4.15 9.69 -9.84
CA ARG A 62 -3.58 8.45 -10.38
C ARG A 62 -2.15 8.67 -10.84
N VAL A 63 -1.27 7.73 -10.51
CA VAL A 63 0.11 7.71 -10.98
C VAL A 63 0.31 6.44 -11.82
N PRO A 64 0.97 6.52 -12.99
CA PRO A 64 1.38 5.33 -13.74
C PRO A 64 2.23 4.39 -12.88
N ILE A 65 2.15 3.07 -13.09
CA ILE A 65 2.88 2.08 -12.28
C ILE A 65 4.42 2.30 -12.34
N ASP A 66 4.90 2.79 -13.48
CA ASP A 66 6.29 3.17 -13.75
C ASP A 66 6.63 4.63 -13.36
N GLY A 67 5.63 5.38 -12.89
CA GLY A 67 5.73 6.76 -12.49
C GLY A 67 6.51 6.98 -11.19
N LYS A 68 6.84 8.24 -10.91
CA LYS A 68 7.38 8.62 -9.61
C LYS A 68 6.26 8.60 -8.55
N LEU A 69 6.00 7.44 -7.92
CA LEU A 69 5.22 7.34 -6.68
C LEU A 69 5.58 8.50 -5.73
N PRO A 70 4.63 9.37 -5.38
CA PRO A 70 4.77 10.27 -4.26
C PRO A 70 4.76 9.41 -2.99
N LEU A 71 5.92 9.34 -2.35
CA LEU A 71 6.16 8.50 -1.18
C LEU A 71 6.12 9.36 0.06
N VAL A 72 5.32 8.98 1.04
CA VAL A 72 5.34 9.60 2.36
C VAL A 72 6.17 8.70 3.27
N VAL A 73 7.23 9.26 3.84
CA VAL A 73 8.06 8.57 4.84
C VAL A 73 7.66 9.05 6.22
N ASP A 74 7.40 8.13 7.13
CA ASP A 74 7.14 8.45 8.52
C ASP A 74 8.45 8.48 9.34
N ARG A 75 8.41 9.06 10.53
CA ARG A 75 9.54 9.17 11.46
C ARG A 75 10.13 7.80 11.84
N ASP A 76 9.31 6.76 11.81
CA ASP A 76 9.69 5.37 12.10
C ASP A 76 10.41 4.67 10.94
N GLY A 77 10.66 5.37 9.83
CA GLY A 77 11.37 4.86 8.65
C GLY A 77 10.50 4.04 7.70
N TYR A 78 9.19 3.99 7.93
CA TYR A 78 8.23 3.35 7.04
C TYR A 78 7.88 4.24 5.86
N TRP A 79 7.84 3.64 4.68
CA TRP A 79 7.44 4.26 3.44
C TRP A 79 6.02 3.85 3.11
N HIS A 80 5.11 4.81 2.97
CA HIS A 80 3.68 4.56 2.72
C HIS A 80 3.35 4.58 1.23
N PHE A 81 2.48 3.66 0.84
CA PHE A 81 2.03 3.41 -0.53
C PHE A 81 0.52 3.24 -0.55
N CYS A 82 -0.11 3.69 -1.64
CA CYS A 82 -1.50 3.40 -1.91
C CYS A 82 -1.69 2.87 -3.33
N TRP A 83 -2.46 1.80 -3.42
CA TRP A 83 -2.87 1.19 -4.67
C TRP A 83 -4.39 1.15 -4.70
N ARG A 84 -4.97 1.40 -5.87
CA ARG A 84 -6.38 1.17 -6.12
C ARG A 84 -6.53 -0.07 -6.99
N ILE A 85 -7.37 -1.00 -6.54
CA ILE A 85 -7.72 -2.21 -7.29
C ILE A 85 -9.16 -2.05 -7.78
N HIS A 86 -9.37 -2.21 -9.09
CA HIS A 86 -10.67 -2.18 -9.73
C HIS A 86 -11.22 -3.60 -9.82
N PHE A 87 -12.51 -3.74 -9.53
CA PHE A 87 -13.25 -4.99 -9.60
C PHE A 87 -14.42 -4.81 -10.55
N ASP A 88 -14.44 -5.58 -11.63
CA ASP A 88 -15.56 -5.62 -12.57
C ASP A 88 -16.42 -6.87 -12.30
N ALA A 89 -17.70 -6.67 -12.05
CA ALA A 89 -18.66 -7.76 -12.06
C ALA A 89 -19.02 -8.03 -13.52
N GLY A 90 -18.23 -8.87 -14.21
CA GLY A 90 -18.16 -9.00 -15.68
C GLY A 90 -19.45 -9.23 -16.48
N ALA A 91 -20.62 -9.37 -15.85
CA ALA A 91 -21.95 -9.39 -16.50
C ALA A 91 -22.80 -8.14 -16.22
N SER A 92 -22.27 -7.16 -15.48
CA SER A 92 -22.97 -5.98 -15.00
C SER A 92 -22.26 -4.69 -15.42
N GLN A 93 -22.96 -3.57 -15.36
CA GLN A 93 -22.39 -2.24 -15.62
C GLN A 93 -21.69 -1.67 -14.36
N PHE A 94 -21.63 -2.46 -13.28
CA PHE A 94 -21.19 -2.00 -11.98
C PHE A 94 -19.73 -2.41 -11.75
N SER A 95 -18.88 -1.40 -11.62
CA SER A 95 -17.51 -1.54 -11.16
C SER A 95 -17.40 -1.10 -9.71
N ALA A 96 -16.62 -1.82 -8.91
CA ALA A 96 -16.19 -1.37 -7.59
C ALA A 96 -14.69 -1.11 -7.60
N HIS A 97 -14.20 -0.36 -6.62
CA HIS A 97 -12.77 -0.23 -6.41
C HIS A 97 -12.46 -0.17 -4.92
N GLU A 98 -11.26 -0.61 -4.56
CA GLU A 98 -10.75 -0.56 -3.20
C GLU A 98 -9.37 0.11 -3.20
N HIS A 99 -9.13 0.94 -2.17
CA HIS A 99 -7.80 1.48 -1.91
C HIS A 99 -7.10 0.63 -0.85
N VAL A 100 -5.96 0.06 -1.23
CA VAL A 100 -5.05 -0.64 -0.32
C VAL A 100 -3.93 0.32 0.07
N VAL A 101 -3.93 0.74 1.33
CA VAL A 101 -2.86 1.56 1.90
C VAL A 101 -2.01 0.68 2.80
N PHE A 102 -0.71 0.62 2.53
CA PHE A 102 0.25 -0.07 3.38
C PHE A 102 1.57 0.67 3.39
N ALA A 103 2.39 0.37 4.39
CA ALA A 103 3.73 0.90 4.52
C ALA A 103 4.75 -0.22 4.55
N ILE A 104 5.97 0.05 4.10
CA ILE A 104 7.06 -0.92 4.19
C ILE A 104 8.34 -0.31 4.73
N ARG A 105 9.14 -1.15 5.38
CA ARG A 105 10.52 -0.88 5.79
C ARG A 105 11.38 -2.08 5.44
N ILE A 106 12.60 -1.83 5.00
CA ILE A 106 13.55 -2.89 4.62
C ILE A 106 14.77 -2.77 5.52
N ASP A 107 14.99 -3.81 6.32
CA ASP A 107 16.12 -3.95 7.21
C ASP A 107 16.88 -5.22 6.82
N GLU A 108 18.07 -5.06 6.24
CA GLU A 108 18.89 -6.17 5.72
C GLU A 108 18.10 -7.05 4.73
N ASP A 109 17.80 -8.30 5.12
CA ASP A 109 17.07 -9.29 4.32
C ASP A 109 15.59 -9.40 4.69
N LEU A 110 15.09 -8.51 5.56
CA LEU A 110 13.71 -8.50 6.04
C LEU A 110 12.93 -7.30 5.47
N LEU A 111 11.71 -7.59 5.02
CA LEU A 111 10.72 -6.62 4.59
C LEU A 111 9.61 -6.61 5.65
N SER A 112 9.53 -5.53 6.43
CA SER A 112 8.38 -5.28 7.29
C SER A 112 7.30 -4.58 6.49
N ILE A 113 6.07 -5.08 6.57
CA ILE A 113 4.87 -4.54 5.92
C ILE A 113 3.91 -4.14 7.04
N ARG A 114 3.46 -2.89 7.02
CA ARG A 114 2.57 -2.32 8.04
C ARG A 114 1.27 -1.85 7.41
N GLU A 115 0.17 -2.28 7.98
CA GLU A 115 -1.18 -1.83 7.64
C GLU A 115 -1.93 -1.60 8.97
N ASP A 116 -2.90 -2.44 9.34
CA ASP A 116 -3.50 -2.47 10.68
C ASP A 116 -2.65 -3.28 11.69
N GLY A 117 -1.69 -4.05 11.18
CA GLY A 117 -0.69 -4.82 11.92
C GLY A 117 0.66 -4.81 11.21
N GLU A 118 1.67 -5.47 11.80
CA GLU A 118 3.00 -5.59 11.20
C GLU A 118 3.27 -7.05 10.80
N PHE A 119 3.63 -7.24 9.53
CA PHE A 119 3.98 -8.52 8.93
C PHE A 119 5.45 -8.46 8.51
N THR A 120 6.22 -9.51 8.80
CA THR A 120 7.63 -9.57 8.41
C THR A 120 7.84 -10.72 7.45
N VAL A 121 8.43 -10.41 6.29
CA VAL A 121 8.69 -11.38 5.22
C VAL A 121 10.14 -11.27 4.78
N LYS A 122 10.68 -12.35 4.18
CA LYS A 122 12.03 -12.29 3.62
C LYS A 122 12.00 -11.55 2.28
N VAL A 123 12.96 -10.65 2.08
CA VAL A 123 13.10 -9.87 0.84
C VAL A 123 13.27 -10.76 -0.39
N SER A 124 13.88 -11.95 -0.23
CA SER A 124 14.12 -12.92 -1.29
C SER A 124 12.93 -13.86 -1.57
N ASP A 125 11.92 -13.89 -0.70
CA ASP A 125 10.81 -14.84 -0.77
C ASP A 125 9.48 -14.13 -0.49
N LEU A 126 8.92 -13.50 -1.53
CA LEU A 126 7.62 -12.84 -1.44
C LEU A 126 6.45 -13.82 -1.29
N ALA A 127 6.64 -15.13 -1.53
CA ALA A 127 5.59 -16.10 -1.25
C ALA A 127 5.27 -16.17 0.25
N SER A 128 6.26 -15.87 1.11
CA SER A 128 6.05 -15.74 2.56
C SER A 128 5.13 -14.57 2.97
N ALA A 129 4.73 -13.70 2.04
CA ALA A 129 3.73 -12.65 2.26
C ALA A 129 2.28 -13.13 2.15
N GLU A 130 2.03 -14.41 1.87
CA GLU A 130 0.68 -14.99 1.82
C GLU A 130 -0.21 -14.63 3.05
N PRO A 131 0.29 -14.62 4.31
CA PRO A 131 -0.54 -14.21 5.45
C PRO A 131 -1.02 -12.75 5.35
N PHE A 132 -0.19 -11.86 4.82
CA PHE A 132 -0.57 -10.47 4.56
C PHE A 132 -1.59 -10.37 3.43
N PHE A 133 -1.42 -11.14 2.34
CA PHE A 133 -2.37 -11.17 1.23
C PHE A 133 -3.74 -11.70 1.67
N LYS A 134 -3.75 -12.77 2.47
CA LYS A 134 -4.97 -13.31 3.05
C LYS A 134 -5.68 -12.30 3.93
N HIS A 135 -4.94 -11.57 4.78
CA HIS A 135 -5.49 -10.48 5.61
C HIS A 135 -6.15 -9.39 4.75
N LEU A 136 -5.47 -8.92 3.70
CA LEU A 136 -6.04 -7.93 2.78
C LEU A 136 -7.33 -8.44 2.13
N PHE A 137 -7.31 -9.67 1.61
CA PHE A 137 -8.48 -10.27 0.96
C PHE A 137 -9.67 -10.39 1.91
N GLU A 138 -9.46 -10.86 3.14
CA GLU A 138 -10.51 -10.97 4.16
C GLU A 138 -11.09 -9.59 4.52
N LYS A 139 -10.24 -8.56 4.59
CA LYS A 139 -10.67 -7.17 4.81
C LYS A 139 -11.52 -6.65 3.64
N SER A 140 -11.11 -6.90 2.40
CA SER A 140 -11.86 -6.56 1.19
C SER A 140 -13.27 -7.17 1.21
N LEU A 141 -13.39 -8.46 1.57
CA LEU A 141 -14.68 -9.15 1.67
C LEU A 141 -15.62 -8.49 2.68
N VAL A 142 -15.10 -8.08 3.84
CA VAL A 142 -15.90 -7.36 4.86
C VAL A 142 -16.32 -5.97 4.35
N GLY A 143 -15.47 -5.29 3.60
CA GLY A 143 -15.78 -3.99 2.99
C GLY A 143 -16.92 -4.08 1.97
N PHE A 144 -16.82 -5.02 1.02
CA PHE A 144 -17.86 -5.24 0.00
C PHE A 144 -19.15 -5.82 0.58
N GLY A 145 -19.07 -6.65 1.62
CA GLY A 145 -20.23 -7.18 2.32
C GLY A 145 -21.07 -6.13 3.07
N LYS A 146 -20.60 -4.87 3.17
CA LYS A 146 -21.20 -3.82 4.00
C LYS A 146 -21.92 -2.70 3.24
N SER A 147 -22.05 -2.71 1.91
CA SER A 147 -22.85 -1.65 1.27
C SER A 147 -23.43 -1.97 -0.10
N HIS A 148 -24.77 -1.98 -0.19
CA HIS A 148 -25.58 -0.96 -0.89
C HIS A 148 -27.06 -1.14 -0.49
N GLY A 149 -27.52 -0.53 0.61
CA GLY A 149 -28.97 -0.46 0.88
C GLY A 149 -29.49 -0.28 2.31
N GLU A 150 -28.74 -0.52 3.38
CA GLU A 150 -29.33 -0.48 4.72
C GLU A 150 -28.92 0.75 5.51
N ARG A 151 -29.87 1.70 5.58
CA ARG A 151 -30.07 2.57 6.72
C ARG A 151 -29.95 1.68 7.97
N THR A 152 -29.03 1.99 8.88
CA THR A 152 -28.94 1.36 10.21
C THR A 152 -30.24 1.64 10.97
N ALA A 153 -31.28 0.85 10.72
CA ALA A 153 -32.41 0.75 11.61
C ALA A 153 -31.94 -0.05 12.81
N ARG A 154 -32.03 0.55 14.00
CA ARG A 154 -31.85 -0.17 15.26
C ARG A 154 -32.73 -1.42 15.22
N ILE A 155 -32.13 -2.60 15.40
CA ILE A 155 -32.88 -3.81 15.70
C ILE A 155 -33.56 -3.57 17.06
N GLY A 156 -34.85 -3.27 17.00
CA GLY A 156 -35.74 -3.02 18.13
C GLY A 156 -37.16 -2.90 17.58
N PHE A 157 -38.02 -3.84 17.97
CA PHE A 157 -39.38 -4.00 17.47
C PHE A 157 -40.21 -2.73 17.68
N ILE A 158 -40.92 -2.28 16.63
CA ILE A 158 -42.09 -1.43 16.80
C ILE A 158 -43.27 -2.41 16.94
N GLY A 159 -43.81 -2.49 18.16
CA GLY A 159 -45.08 -3.16 18.43
C GLY A 159 -46.24 -2.41 17.78
N GLU A 160 -47.32 -3.16 17.57
CA GLU A 160 -48.59 -2.76 16.93
C GLU A 160 -49.13 -1.37 17.34
#